data_AF-A0A9D6K7I5-F1
#
_entry.id   AF-A0A9D6K7I5-F1
#
_cell.length_a   1.000
_cell.length_b   1.000
_cell.length_c   1.000
_cell.angle_alpha   90.00
_cell.angle_beta   90.00
_cell.angle_gamma   90.00
#
_symmetry.space_group_name_H-M   'P 1'
#
loop_
_entity.id
_entity.type
_entity.pdbx_description
1 polymer ?
#
loop_
_entity_poly.entity_id
_entity_poly.type
_entity_poly.pdbx_seq_one_letter_code
_entity_poly.pdbx_strand_id
1 'polypeptide(L)'
;MKRSYTISLILMFIALLLSYDAAFAANGSEFVAKEVVIEDLAQTLARWFVWFIMYTFVLVTWVLYALVVFLHLARPYILQILNKFTLRLGADLWWTFYLTGRDIVAVAVFAMGLFNLIPGYLSEIHGLVPWPMIVGPIILGISIFMKSLVDVDDNPAAFKIYNLLILAGFGVYSLGIYGIVH
;
A
#
# COMPACT_ATOMS: atom_id res chain seq x y z
N MET A 1 34.05 10.90 -7.86
CA MET A 1 32.93 11.19 -6.93
C MET A 1 32.32 9.97 -6.24
N LYS A 2 32.11 8.81 -6.89
CA LYS A 2 31.48 7.61 -6.25
C LYS A 2 32.23 7.04 -5.04
N ARG A 3 33.58 7.10 -5.02
CA ARG A 3 34.42 6.47 -3.98
C ARG A 3 34.35 7.17 -2.61
N SER A 4 33.98 8.46 -2.57
CA SER A 4 33.87 9.22 -1.32
C SER A 4 32.63 8.84 -0.51
N TYR A 5 31.50 8.58 -1.18
CA TYR A 5 30.25 8.20 -0.53
C TYR A 5 30.32 6.80 0.10
N THR A 6 31.03 5.86 -0.55
CA THR A 6 31.23 4.51 -0.01
C THR A 6 32.04 4.52 1.29
N ILE A 7 33.03 5.41 1.39
CA ILE A 7 33.86 5.54 2.61
C ILE A 7 33.05 6.16 3.75
N SER A 8 32.23 7.19 3.48
CA SER A 8 31.33 7.76 4.49
C SER A 8 30.29 6.77 4.99
N LEU A 9 29.75 5.91 4.12
CA LEU A 9 28.77 4.89 4.50
C LEU A 9 29.39 3.80 5.38
N ILE A 10 30.62 3.38 5.06
CA ILE A 10 31.39 2.44 5.87
C ILE A 10 31.76 3.06 7.22
N LEU A 11 32.16 4.34 7.25
CA LEU A 11 32.46 5.04 8.50
C LEU A 11 31.21 5.23 9.39
N MET A 12 30.04 5.52 8.81
CA MET A 12 28.78 5.53 9.56
C MET A 12 28.44 4.16 10.12
N PHE A 13 28.64 3.09 9.35
CA PHE A 13 28.35 1.73 9.79
C PHE A 13 29.29 1.28 10.93
N ILE A 14 30.59 1.65 10.84
CA ILE A 14 31.58 1.40 11.90
C ILE A 14 31.27 2.25 13.13
N ALA A 15 30.87 3.51 12.97
CA ALA A 15 30.46 4.37 14.09
C ALA A 15 29.21 3.83 14.80
N LEU A 16 28.26 3.26 14.06
CA LEU A 16 27.06 2.62 14.61
C LEU A 16 27.41 1.35 15.41
N LEU A 17 28.32 0.52 14.88
CA LEU A 17 28.85 -0.66 15.57
C LEU A 17 29.61 -0.30 16.86
N LEU A 18 30.46 0.73 16.83
CA LEU A 18 31.20 1.17 18.01
C LEU A 18 30.29 1.83 19.06
N SER A 19 29.21 2.49 18.63
CA SER A 19 28.20 3.02 19.55
C SER A 19 27.36 1.94 20.22
N TYR A 20 27.20 0.78 19.57
CA TYR A 20 26.54 -0.40 20.15
C TYR A 20 27.35 -0.97 21.32
N ASP A 21 28.68 -1.09 21.18
CA ASP A 21 29.57 -1.57 22.24
C ASP A 21 29.68 -0.58 23.42
N ALA A 22 29.68 0.73 23.15
CA ALA A 22 29.72 1.75 24.20
C ALA A 22 28.43 1.81 25.03
N ALA A 23 27.27 1.56 24.42
CA ALA A 23 26.00 1.38 25.14
C ALA A 23 25.98 0.09 25.97
N PHE A 24 26.74 -0.93 25.56
CA PHE A 24 26.90 -2.21 26.26
C PHE A 24 27.76 -2.09 27.53
N ALA A 25 28.83 -1.30 27.49
CA ALA A 25 29.75 -1.12 28.61
C ALA A 25 29.16 -0.30 29.78
N ALA A 26 28.17 0.56 29.52
CA ALA A 26 27.54 1.40 30.53
C ALA A 26 26.53 0.66 31.43
N ASN A 27 26.06 -0.51 31.01
CA ASN A 27 25.06 -1.33 31.72
C ASN A 27 25.69 -2.55 32.41
N GLY A 28 26.86 -2.35 33.03
CA GLY A 28 27.54 -3.39 33.79
C GLY A 28 26.78 -3.79 35.06
N SER A 29 25.92 -4.80 34.98
CA SER A 29 25.70 -5.79 36.06
C SER A 29 24.73 -6.94 35.75
N GLU A 30 24.20 -7.14 34.53
CA GLU A 30 23.25 -8.25 34.28
C GLU A 30 23.43 -9.00 32.94
N PHE A 31 24.65 -9.11 32.43
CA PHE A 31 24.91 -9.95 31.25
C PHE A 31 25.29 -11.37 31.65
N VAL A 32 24.27 -12.16 32.01
CA VAL A 32 24.29 -13.59 31.71
C VAL A 32 24.57 -13.68 30.21
N ALA A 33 25.65 -14.37 29.83
CA ALA A 33 25.94 -14.65 28.43
C ALA A 33 24.70 -15.33 27.81
N LYS A 34 23.90 -14.56 27.09
CA LYS A 34 22.81 -15.10 26.27
C LYS A 34 23.53 -15.82 25.14
N GLU A 35 23.77 -17.12 25.31
CA GLU A 35 24.13 -17.98 24.19
C GLU A 35 23.16 -17.60 23.05
N VAL A 36 23.71 -17.18 21.91
CA VAL A 36 22.91 -16.99 20.70
C VAL A 36 22.53 -18.39 20.25
N VAL A 37 21.52 -18.95 20.91
CA VAL A 37 20.90 -20.21 20.54
C VAL A 37 20.40 -19.99 19.11
N ILE A 38 20.84 -20.82 18.17
CA ILE A 38 20.51 -20.70 16.73
C ILE A 38 18.98 -20.61 16.53
N GLU A 39 18.21 -21.17 17.46
CA GLU A 39 16.76 -21.09 17.55
C GLU A 39 16.22 -19.66 17.79
N ASP A 40 16.89 -18.84 18.61
CA ASP A 40 16.52 -17.44 18.87
C ASP A 40 16.78 -16.56 17.64
N LEU A 41 17.85 -16.83 16.89
CA LEU A 41 18.14 -16.16 15.61
C LEU A 41 17.11 -16.54 14.54
N ALA A 42 16.76 -17.83 14.43
CA ALA A 42 15.77 -18.31 13.47
C ALA A 42 14.37 -17.72 13.73
N GLN A 43 13.93 -17.68 14.99
CA GLN A 43 12.67 -17.07 15.38
C GLN A 43 12.66 -15.55 15.16
N THR A 44 13.78 -14.88 15.43
CA THR A 44 13.92 -13.45 15.17
C THR A 44 13.82 -13.16 13.68
N LEU A 45 14.55 -13.89 12.83
CA LEU A 45 14.51 -13.72 11.38
C LEU A 45 13.11 -13.99 10.81
N ALA A 46 12.42 -15.03 11.28
CA ALA A 46 11.05 -15.32 10.86
C ALA A 46 10.08 -14.17 11.18
N ARG A 47 10.21 -13.55 12.36
CA ARG A 47 9.41 -12.39 12.75
C ARG A 47 9.65 -11.19 11.84
N TRP A 48 10.91 -10.89 11.53
CA TRP A 48 11.27 -9.83 10.59
C TRP A 48 10.70 -10.07 9.19
N PHE A 49 10.72 -11.32 8.73
CA PHE A 49 10.17 -11.69 7.43
C PHE A 49 8.65 -11.49 7.35
N VAL A 50 7.92 -11.86 8.42
CA VAL A 50 6.48 -11.62 8.53
C VAL A 50 6.18 -10.12 8.46
N TRP A 51 6.86 -9.30 9.27
CA TRP A 51 6.69 -7.85 9.25
C TRP A 51 7.00 -7.25 7.87
N PHE A 52 8.09 -7.69 7.23
CA PHE A 52 8.45 -7.24 5.89
C PHE A 52 7.34 -7.51 4.87
N ILE A 53 6.75 -8.71 4.89
CA ILE A 53 5.62 -9.05 4.01
C ILE A 53 4.42 -8.15 4.30
N MET A 54 4.09 -7.96 5.57
CA MET A 54 2.95 -7.13 5.99
C MET A 54 3.09 -5.68 5.51
N TYR A 55 4.23 -5.05 5.78
CA TYR A 55 4.52 -3.68 5.30
C TYR A 55 4.49 -3.57 3.78
N THR A 56 5.08 -4.55 3.09
CA THR A 56 5.08 -4.57 1.62
C THR A 56 3.66 -4.65 1.08
N PHE A 57 2.81 -5.50 1.67
CA PHE A 57 1.44 -5.68 1.25
C PHE A 57 0.59 -4.41 1.44
N VAL A 58 0.77 -3.72 2.57
CA VAL A 58 0.16 -2.41 2.84
C VAL A 58 0.60 -1.37 1.79
N LEU A 59 1.90 -1.26 1.53
CA LEU A 59 2.43 -0.31 0.56
C LEU A 59 1.96 -0.62 -0.87
N VAL A 60 1.95 -1.88 -1.28
CA VAL A 60 1.46 -2.30 -2.60
C VAL A 60 -0.03 -1.97 -2.73
N THR A 61 -0.83 -2.23 -1.69
CA THR A 61 -2.26 -1.86 -1.67
C THR A 61 -2.44 -0.36 -1.87
N TRP A 62 -1.63 0.47 -1.20
CA TRP A 62 -1.66 1.92 -1.35
C TRP A 62 -1.32 2.39 -2.76
N VAL A 63 -0.24 1.86 -3.34
CA VAL A 63 0.18 2.21 -4.70
C VAL A 63 -0.88 1.79 -5.73
N LEU A 64 -1.45 0.58 -5.58
CA LEU A 64 -2.52 0.12 -6.46
C LEU A 64 -3.79 0.96 -6.28
N TYR A 65 -4.13 1.38 -5.06
CA TYR A 65 -5.25 2.28 -4.82
C TYR A 65 -5.01 3.65 -5.50
N ALA A 66 -3.79 4.21 -5.38
CA ALA A 66 -3.43 5.42 -6.12
C ALA A 66 -3.61 5.22 -7.63
N LEU A 67 -3.21 4.06 -8.18
CA LEU A 67 -3.44 3.72 -9.59
C LEU A 67 -4.94 3.70 -9.94
N VAL A 68 -5.81 3.15 -9.08
CA VAL A 68 -7.27 3.22 -9.28
C VAL A 68 -7.73 4.67 -9.40
N VAL A 69 -7.29 5.54 -8.49
CA VAL A 69 -7.62 6.98 -8.53
C VAL A 69 -7.14 7.61 -9.83
N PHE A 70 -5.90 7.37 -10.24
CA PHE A 70 -5.35 7.88 -11.48
C PHE A 70 -6.14 7.41 -12.70
N LEU A 71 -6.52 6.14 -12.77
CA LEU A 71 -7.32 5.60 -13.86
C LEU A 71 -8.69 6.27 -13.92
N HIS A 72 -9.35 6.53 -12.78
CA HIS A 72 -10.64 7.23 -12.75
C HIS A 72 -10.53 8.69 -13.22
N LEU A 73 -9.46 9.37 -12.84
CA LEU A 73 -9.18 10.73 -13.30
C LEU A 73 -8.76 10.78 -14.78
N ALA A 74 -8.24 9.68 -15.33
CA ALA A 74 -7.82 9.60 -16.72
C ALA A 74 -8.99 9.48 -17.72
N ARG A 75 -10.21 9.19 -17.28
CA ARG A 75 -11.39 9.05 -18.15
C ARG A 75 -11.54 10.15 -19.22
N PRO A 76 -11.58 11.46 -18.89
CA PRO A 76 -11.73 12.52 -19.89
C PRO A 76 -10.60 12.52 -20.92
N TYR A 77 -9.38 12.17 -20.52
CA TYR A 77 -8.24 12.06 -21.42
C TYR A 77 -8.37 10.86 -22.38
N ILE A 78 -8.82 9.71 -21.88
CA ILE A 78 -9.08 8.52 -22.70
C ILE A 78 -10.18 8.80 -23.73
N LEU A 79 -11.26 9.51 -23.35
CA LEU A 79 -12.31 9.90 -24.30
C LEU A 79 -11.79 10.80 -25.43
N GLN A 80 -10.84 11.71 -25.14
CA GLN A 80 -10.20 12.53 -26.17
C GLN A 80 -9.32 11.70 -27.13
N ILE A 81 -8.64 10.68 -26.62
CA ILE A 81 -7.86 9.74 -27.45
C ILE A 81 -8.80 8.94 -28.36
N LEU A 82 -9.93 8.47 -27.82
CA LEU A 82 -10.90 7.68 -28.57
C LEU A 82 -11.44 8.41 -29.80
N ASN A 83 -11.66 9.73 -29.69
CA ASN A 83 -12.10 10.58 -30.78
C ASN A 83 -11.07 10.73 -31.93
N LYS A 84 -9.80 10.35 -31.71
CA LYS A 84 -8.74 10.41 -32.72
C LYS A 84 -8.61 9.12 -33.53
N PHE A 85 -9.22 8.03 -33.11
CA PHE A 85 -9.17 6.78 -33.86
C PHE A 85 -10.05 6.88 -35.12
N THR A 86 -9.44 6.62 -36.27
CA THR A 86 -10.16 6.58 -37.55
C THR A 86 -10.99 5.31 -37.70
N LEU A 87 -10.59 4.22 -37.03
CA LEU A 87 -11.35 2.96 -36.98
C LEU A 87 -12.22 2.89 -35.72
N ARG A 88 -13.52 2.64 -35.91
CA ARG A 88 -14.48 2.40 -34.81
C ARG A 88 -14.09 1.17 -33.97
N LEU A 89 -13.56 0.12 -34.60
CA LEU A 89 -13.12 -1.09 -33.90
C LEU A 89 -11.99 -0.80 -32.90
N GLY A 90 -11.02 0.03 -33.28
CA GLY A 90 -9.90 0.39 -32.41
C GLY A 90 -10.37 1.21 -31.20
N ALA A 91 -11.29 2.15 -31.42
CA ALA A 91 -11.90 2.92 -30.35
C ALA A 91 -12.66 2.04 -29.35
N ASP A 92 -13.50 1.14 -29.84
CA ASP A 92 -14.30 0.26 -29.00
C ASP A 92 -13.44 -0.72 -28.18
N LEU A 93 -12.41 -1.30 -28.82
CA LEU A 93 -11.46 -2.18 -28.15
C LEU A 93 -10.66 -1.44 -27.07
N TRP A 94 -10.16 -0.24 -27.38
CA TRP A 94 -9.40 0.58 -26.43
C TRP A 94 -10.25 1.01 -25.23
N TRP A 95 -11.51 1.39 -25.47
CA TRP A 95 -12.46 1.74 -24.42
C TRP A 95 -12.71 0.55 -23.49
N THR A 96 -12.95 -0.63 -24.06
CA THR A 96 -13.17 -1.87 -23.30
C THR A 96 -11.94 -2.23 -22.46
N PHE A 97 -10.74 -2.20 -23.04
CA PHE A 97 -9.49 -2.45 -22.29
C PHE A 97 -9.31 -1.51 -21.10
N TYR A 98 -9.59 -0.22 -21.30
CA TYR A 98 -9.51 0.77 -20.24
C TYR A 98 -10.52 0.48 -19.12
N LEU A 99 -11.79 0.22 -19.46
CA LEU A 99 -12.84 -0.12 -18.49
C LEU A 99 -12.48 -1.38 -17.69
N THR A 100 -12.11 -2.46 -18.39
CA THR A 100 -11.74 -3.73 -17.76
C THR A 100 -10.49 -3.59 -16.91
N GLY A 101 -9.46 -2.90 -17.38
CA GLY A 101 -8.24 -2.67 -16.60
C GLY A 101 -8.49 -1.88 -15.32
N ARG A 102 -9.27 -0.79 -15.40
CA ARG A 102 -9.69 0.01 -14.25
C ARG A 102 -10.42 -0.84 -13.21
N ASP A 103 -11.32 -1.69 -13.66
CA ASP A 103 -12.18 -2.49 -12.80
C ASP A 103 -11.42 -3.65 -12.15
N ILE A 104 -10.54 -4.33 -12.90
CA ILE A 104 -9.66 -5.37 -12.36
C ILE A 104 -8.76 -4.80 -11.26
N VAL A 105 -8.15 -3.64 -11.49
CA VAL A 105 -7.28 -3.02 -10.47
C VAL A 105 -8.10 -2.62 -9.24
N ALA A 106 -9.31 -2.06 -9.40
CA ALA A 106 -10.17 -1.72 -8.27
C ALA A 106 -10.56 -2.96 -7.45
N VAL A 107 -10.93 -4.06 -8.10
CA VAL A 107 -11.24 -5.33 -7.44
C VAL A 107 -10.00 -5.91 -6.76
N ALA A 108 -8.82 -5.83 -7.37
CA ALA A 108 -7.58 -6.29 -6.77
C ALA A 108 -7.23 -5.51 -5.50
N VAL A 109 -7.36 -4.18 -5.52
CA VAL A 109 -7.17 -3.33 -4.34
C VAL A 109 -8.17 -3.66 -3.25
N PHE A 110 -9.44 -3.89 -3.61
CA PHE A 110 -10.45 -4.31 -2.65
C PHE A 110 -10.10 -5.66 -2.02
N ALA A 111 -9.74 -6.66 -2.83
CA ALA A 111 -9.33 -7.98 -2.35
C ALA A 111 -8.10 -7.92 -1.44
N MET A 112 -7.10 -7.10 -1.79
CA MET A 112 -5.95 -6.87 -0.90
C MET A 112 -6.38 -6.16 0.38
N GLY A 113 -7.23 -5.13 0.27
CA GLY A 113 -7.76 -4.41 1.41
C GLY A 113 -8.55 -5.28 2.39
N LEU A 114 -9.14 -6.40 1.96
CA LEU A 114 -9.79 -7.37 2.84
C LEU A 114 -8.82 -8.07 3.80
N PHE A 115 -7.54 -8.18 3.48
CA PHE A 115 -6.54 -8.74 4.41
C PHE A 115 -6.40 -7.88 5.68
N ASN A 116 -6.67 -6.58 5.58
CA ASN A 116 -6.66 -5.68 6.74
C ASN A 116 -7.79 -5.99 7.74
N LEU A 117 -8.83 -6.73 7.32
CA LEU A 117 -9.93 -7.14 8.20
C LEU A 117 -9.59 -8.41 8.98
N ILE A 118 -8.50 -9.11 8.64
CA ILE A 118 -8.10 -10.33 9.35
C ILE A 118 -7.63 -9.95 10.76
N PRO A 119 -8.28 -10.49 11.82
CA PRO A 119 -7.85 -10.25 13.20
C PRO A 119 -6.39 -10.69 13.38
N GLY A 120 -5.54 -9.85 13.97
CA GLY A 120 -4.11 -10.14 14.11
C GLY A 120 -3.23 -9.42 13.09
N TYR A 121 -3.69 -9.28 11.84
CA TYR A 121 -2.86 -8.76 10.74
C TYR A 121 -2.34 -7.34 11.02
N LEU A 122 -3.19 -6.44 11.51
CA LEU A 122 -2.77 -5.07 11.81
C LEU A 122 -2.31 -4.85 13.25
N SER A 123 -2.74 -5.70 14.19
CA SER A 123 -2.35 -5.58 15.60
C SER A 123 -0.88 -5.92 15.84
N GLU A 124 -0.32 -6.82 15.01
CA GLU A 124 1.10 -7.19 15.07
C GLU A 124 2.04 -6.08 14.56
N ILE A 125 1.52 -5.12 13.78
CA ILE A 125 2.32 -4.05 13.18
C ILE A 125 2.43 -2.85 14.13
N HIS A 126 1.37 -2.48 14.86
CA HIS A 126 1.33 -1.20 15.61
C HIS A 126 0.74 -1.24 17.03
N GLY A 127 0.28 -2.39 17.55
CA GLY A 127 -0.36 -2.48 18.88
C GLY A 127 -1.75 -1.81 18.97
N LEU A 128 -2.08 -0.87 18.09
CA LEU A 128 -3.43 -0.36 17.79
C LEU A 128 -3.80 -0.70 16.36
N VAL A 129 -5.05 -1.10 16.14
CA VAL A 129 -5.60 -1.31 14.79
C VAL A 129 -5.67 0.06 14.08
N PRO A 130 -4.96 0.28 12.97
CA PRO A 130 -5.12 1.46 12.14
C PRO A 130 -6.47 1.39 11.42
N TRP A 131 -7.52 1.80 12.13
CA TRP A 131 -8.91 1.84 11.67
C TRP A 131 -9.09 2.47 10.27
N PRO A 132 -8.36 3.53 9.88
CA PRO A 132 -8.49 4.08 8.53
C PRO A 132 -8.11 3.09 7.42
N MET A 133 -7.21 2.14 7.69
CA MET A 133 -6.80 1.11 6.72
C MET A 133 -7.86 0.03 6.50
N ILE A 134 -8.79 -0.12 7.45
CA ILE A 134 -9.94 -1.01 7.33
C ILE A 134 -11.08 -0.26 6.62
N VAL A 135 -11.32 0.99 7.01
CA VAL A 135 -12.43 1.79 6.48
C VAL A 135 -12.21 2.13 5.00
N GLY A 136 -10.98 2.43 4.57
CA GLY A 136 -10.69 2.76 3.17
C GLY A 136 -11.14 1.69 2.16
N PRO A 137 -10.72 0.42 2.30
CA PRO A 137 -11.18 -0.68 1.46
C PRO A 137 -12.68 -0.93 1.53
N ILE A 138 -13.32 -0.71 2.68
CA ILE A 138 -14.78 -0.83 2.79
C ILE A 138 -15.47 0.21 1.91
N ILE A 139 -15.00 1.47 1.94
CA ILE A 139 -15.53 2.53 1.05
C ILE A 139 -15.31 2.16 -0.42
N LEU A 140 -14.14 1.59 -0.77
CA LEU A 140 -13.89 1.07 -2.11
C LEU A 140 -14.89 -0.04 -2.48
N GLY A 141 -15.13 -0.98 -1.56
CA GLY A 141 -16.12 -2.05 -1.74
C GLY A 141 -17.53 -1.51 -1.98
N ILE A 142 -17.95 -0.49 -1.23
CA ILE A 142 -19.22 0.21 -1.45
C ILE A 142 -19.26 0.86 -2.83
N SER A 143 -18.16 1.46 -3.29
CA SER A 143 -18.11 2.07 -4.63
C SER A 143 -18.27 1.02 -5.74
N ILE A 144 -17.60 -0.12 -5.64
CA ILE A 144 -17.71 -1.24 -6.60
C ILE A 144 -19.13 -1.81 -6.56
N PHE A 145 -19.69 -1.96 -5.36
CA PHE A 145 -21.07 -2.42 -5.19
C PHE A 145 -22.07 -1.44 -5.81
N MET A 146 -21.91 -0.14 -5.59
CA MET A 146 -22.73 0.90 -6.24
C MET A 146 -22.66 0.79 -7.77
N LYS A 147 -21.46 0.57 -8.32
CA LYS A 147 -21.26 0.38 -9.75
C LYS A 147 -21.95 -0.88 -10.29
N SER A 148 -22.11 -1.92 -9.46
CA SER A 148 -22.89 -3.10 -9.83
C SER A 148 -24.40 -2.84 -9.87
N LEU A 149 -24.89 -1.83 -9.14
CA LEU A 149 -26.32 -1.52 -9.04
C LEU A 149 -26.77 -0.44 -10.03
N VAL A 150 -25.88 0.46 -10.42
CA VAL A 150 -26.18 1.64 -11.22
C VAL A 150 -25.20 1.73 -12.38
N ASP A 151 -25.67 2.14 -13.55
CA ASP A 151 -24.80 2.47 -14.66
C ASP A 151 -24.05 3.79 -14.39
N VAL A 152 -22.87 3.63 -13.79
CA VAL A 152 -22.01 4.74 -13.38
C VAL A 152 -21.33 5.41 -14.57
N ASP A 153 -21.15 4.69 -15.68
CA ASP A 153 -20.41 5.22 -16.82
C ASP A 153 -21.32 6.10 -17.71
N ASP A 154 -22.62 5.83 -17.77
CA ASP A 154 -23.60 6.65 -18.52
C ASP A 154 -24.23 7.79 -17.71
N ASN A 155 -24.45 7.62 -16.39
CA ASN A 155 -25.10 8.64 -15.57
C ASN A 155 -24.09 9.63 -14.95
N PRO A 156 -24.13 10.94 -15.28
CA PRO A 156 -23.18 11.92 -14.75
C PRO A 156 -23.23 12.12 -13.24
N ALA A 157 -24.40 11.95 -12.61
CA ALA A 157 -24.54 12.10 -11.16
C ALA A 157 -23.93 10.89 -10.44
N ALA A 158 -24.21 9.68 -10.92
CA ALA A 158 -23.65 8.44 -10.39
C ALA A 158 -22.12 8.42 -10.53
N PHE A 159 -21.58 8.90 -11.67
CA PHE A 159 -20.15 9.03 -11.90
C PHE A 159 -19.45 9.93 -10.86
N LYS A 160 -20.05 11.08 -10.52
CA LYS A 160 -19.50 12.00 -9.51
C LYS A 160 -19.45 11.37 -8.13
N ILE A 161 -20.53 10.70 -7.73
CA ILE A 161 -20.61 10.01 -6.43
C ILE A 161 -19.60 8.88 -6.36
N TYR A 162 -19.49 8.07 -7.41
CA TYR A 162 -18.52 6.98 -7.49
C TYR A 162 -17.07 7.47 -7.39
N ASN A 163 -16.71 8.52 -8.14
CA ASN A 163 -15.38 9.12 -8.03
C ASN A 163 -15.11 9.71 -6.64
N LEU A 164 -16.11 10.35 -6.02
CA LEU A 164 -15.98 10.87 -4.67
C LEU A 164 -15.74 9.75 -3.66
N LEU A 165 -16.45 8.61 -3.79
CA LEU A 165 -16.24 7.44 -2.94
C LEU A 165 -14.84 6.87 -3.10
N ILE A 166 -14.35 6.73 -4.33
CA ILE A 166 -12.98 6.23 -4.59
C ILE A 166 -11.93 7.15 -3.97
N LEU A 167 -12.06 8.46 -4.16
CA LEU A 167 -11.16 9.46 -3.60
C LEU A 167 -11.22 9.48 -2.08
N ALA A 168 -12.42 9.42 -1.49
CA ALA A 168 -12.62 9.38 -0.06
C ALA A 168 -11.99 8.13 0.55
N GLY A 169 -12.23 6.95 -0.04
CA GLY A 169 -11.64 5.71 0.43
C GLY A 169 -10.12 5.70 0.31
N PHE A 170 -9.55 6.25 -0.78
CA PHE A 170 -8.10 6.41 -0.92
C PHE A 170 -7.51 7.37 0.13
N GLY A 171 -8.18 8.50 0.37
CA GLY A 171 -7.78 9.47 1.38
C GLY A 171 -7.78 8.86 2.78
N VAL A 172 -8.85 8.16 3.14
CA VAL A 172 -8.97 7.46 4.42
C VAL A 172 -7.90 6.37 4.56
N TYR A 173 -7.68 5.56 3.52
CA TYR A 173 -6.62 4.55 3.54
C TYR A 173 -5.22 5.17 3.73
N SER A 174 -4.95 6.28 3.03
CA SER A 174 -3.68 7.01 3.13
C SER A 174 -3.44 7.58 4.53
N LEU A 175 -4.47 8.09 5.21
CA LEU A 175 -4.36 8.55 6.61
C LEU A 175 -3.89 7.42 7.53
N GLY A 176 -4.34 6.19 7.27
CA GLY A 176 -3.88 5.01 8.01
C GLY A 176 -2.38 4.75 7.84
N ILE A 177 -1.85 4.95 6.64
CA ILE A 177 -0.42 4.80 6.36
C ILE A 177 0.39 5.92 7.01
N TYR A 178 -0.08 7.16 6.98
CA TYR A 178 0.57 8.24 7.70
C TYR A 178 0.67 7.95 9.21
N GLY A 179 -0.36 7.33 9.80
CA GLY A 179 -0.35 6.89 11.19
C GLY A 179 0.57 5.68 11.49
N ILE A 180 1.11 5.02 10.46
CA ILE A 180 2.13 3.96 10.61
C ILE A 180 3.55 4.55 10.55
N VAL A 181 3.75 5.59 9.74
CA VAL A 181 5.08 6.17 9.52
C VAL A 181 5.53 7.09 10.67
N HIS A 182 4.59 7.54 11.50
CA HIS A 182 4.81 8.46 12.63
C HIS A 182 4.33 7.85 13.94
#